data_AF-E2DDA5-F1
#
_entry.id   AF-E2DDA5-F1
#
_cell.length_a   1.000
_cell.length_b   1.000
_cell.length_c   1.000
_cell.angle_alpha   90.00
_cell.angle_beta   90.00
_cell.angle_gamma   90.00
#
_symmetry.space_group_name_H-M   'P 1'
#
loop_
_entity.id
_entity.type
_entity.pdbx_description
1 polymer ?
#
loop_
_entity_poly.entity_id
_entity_poly.type
_entity_poly.pdbx_seq_one_letter_code
_entity_poly.pdbx_strand_id
1 'polypeptide(L)'
;TVRSGPANSKKDVSFLTNLPGASERLQIFNADLSNPESFGESIVGCVGVIHTASPVDFQVNEPPETVIKRSVDGAIGILKACLDSKTVKRVVYTSSGSAVIHNRSGAQEMDESYWSDVDFLNETKQFSWSYAISKTLAEKAVRE
;
A
#
# COMPACT_ATOMS: atom_id res chain seq x y z
N THR A 1 -1.71 6.61 -7.21
CA THR A 1 -1.09 7.63 -6.34
C THR A 1 0.07 8.29 -7.06
N VAL A 2 0.37 9.55 -6.76
CA VAL A 2 1.52 10.25 -7.33
C VAL A 2 2.60 10.34 -6.24
N ARG A 3 3.77 9.71 -6.44
CA ARG A 3 4.86 9.81 -5.45
C ARG A 3 5.38 11.24 -5.35
N SER A 4 5.65 11.73 -4.15
CA SER A 4 6.36 13.00 -3.96
C SER A 4 7.73 12.96 -4.67
N GLY A 5 8.13 14.08 -5.27
CA GLY A 5 9.49 14.26 -5.77
C GLY A 5 10.46 14.61 -4.64
N PRO A 6 11.73 14.92 -4.95
CA PRO A 6 12.65 15.50 -3.97
C PRO A 6 12.03 16.72 -3.28
N ALA A 7 12.44 16.96 -2.03
CA ALA A 7 12.00 18.12 -1.27
C ALA A 7 12.15 19.41 -2.10
N ASN A 8 11.10 20.24 -2.14
CA ASN A 8 10.98 21.50 -2.89
C ASN A 8 10.72 21.43 -4.41
N SER A 9 10.45 20.25 -4.99
CA SER A 9 9.94 20.19 -6.37
C SER A 9 8.41 20.29 -6.41
N LYS A 10 7.86 21.35 -7.03
CA LYS A 10 6.44 21.35 -7.42
C LYS A 10 6.27 20.30 -8.50
N LYS A 11 5.59 19.20 -8.17
CA LYS A 11 5.38 18.12 -9.12
C LYS A 11 4.33 18.52 -10.14
N ASP A 12 4.68 18.40 -11.41
CA ASP A 12 3.71 18.59 -12.48
C ASP A 12 2.69 17.43 -12.45
N VAL A 13 1.44 17.77 -12.21
CA VAL A 13 0.28 16.86 -12.23
C VAL A 13 -0.67 17.19 -13.39
N SER A 14 -0.20 17.98 -14.37
CA SER A 14 -0.97 18.38 -15.56
C SER A 14 -1.52 17.19 -16.33
N PHE A 15 -0.79 16.07 -16.37
CA PHE A 15 -1.25 14.82 -16.98
C PHE A 15 -2.51 14.21 -16.32
N LEU A 16 -2.82 14.58 -15.07
CA LEU A 16 -4.06 14.23 -14.39
C LEU A 16 -5.09 15.36 -14.49
N THR A 17 -4.68 16.61 -14.26
CA THR A 17 -5.61 17.75 -14.21
C THR A 17 -6.11 18.18 -15.59
N ASN A 18 -5.43 17.79 -16.67
CA ASN A 18 -5.85 18.05 -18.05
C ASN A 18 -6.77 16.95 -18.62
N LEU A 19 -7.07 15.89 -17.86
CA LEU A 19 -8.01 14.87 -18.31
C LEU A 19 -9.44 15.44 -18.41
N PRO A 20 -10.27 14.98 -19.36
CA PRO A 20 -11.65 15.47 -19.50
C PRO A 20 -12.46 15.36 -18.20
N GLY A 21 -12.97 16.49 -17.71
CA GLY A 21 -13.76 16.60 -16.48
C GLY A 21 -12.96 16.52 -15.18
N ALA A 22 -11.63 16.59 -15.22
CA ALA A 22 -10.80 16.58 -14.01
C ALA A 22 -11.07 17.79 -13.11
N SER A 23 -11.26 18.99 -13.66
CA SER A 23 -11.57 20.20 -12.87
C SER A 23 -12.85 20.09 -12.03
N GLU A 24 -13.78 19.20 -12.41
CA GLU A 24 -15.05 18.98 -11.72
C GLU A 24 -15.03 17.75 -10.80
N ARG A 25 -14.23 16.73 -11.13
CA ARG A 25 -14.30 15.39 -10.51
C ARG A 25 -13.02 14.90 -9.84
N LEU A 26 -11.90 15.62 -10.02
CA LEU A 26 -10.61 15.24 -9.45
C LEU A 26 -10.20 16.25 -8.38
N GLN A 27 -9.97 15.73 -7.18
CA GLN A 27 -9.33 16.46 -6.09
C GLN A 27 -8.03 15.74 -5.72
N ILE A 28 -6.97 16.50 -5.49
CA ILE A 28 -5.64 15.96 -5.15
C ILE A 28 -5.34 16.36 -3.71
N PHE A 29 -5.05 15.35 -2.88
CA PHE A 29 -4.70 15.50 -1.48
C PHE A 29 -3.25 15.07 -1.26
N ASN A 30 -2.59 15.69 -0.28
CA ASN A 30 -1.27 15.26 0.19
C ASN A 30 -1.45 14.29 1.35
N ALA A 31 -0.88 13.09 1.24
CA ALA A 31 -0.92 12.07 2.29
C ALA A 31 0.34 11.19 2.25
N ASP A 32 0.72 10.65 3.41
CA ASP A 32 1.94 9.85 3.61
C ASP A 32 1.63 8.65 4.52
N LEU A 33 2.07 7.45 4.11
CA LEU A 33 1.92 6.22 4.90
C LEU A 33 2.64 6.28 6.25
N SER A 34 3.66 7.12 6.39
CA SER A 34 4.35 7.39 7.65
C SER A 34 3.54 8.27 8.59
N ASN A 35 2.50 8.95 8.09
CA ASN A 35 1.55 9.75 8.85
C ASN A 35 0.11 9.38 8.45
N PRO A 36 -0.46 8.26 8.95
CA PRO A 36 -1.74 7.77 8.47
C PRO A 36 -2.92 8.73 8.69
N GLU A 37 -2.83 9.65 9.64
CA GLU A 37 -3.84 10.70 9.87
C GLU A 37 -3.97 11.66 8.67
N SER A 38 -2.90 11.80 7.87
CA SER A 38 -2.92 12.63 6.65
C SER A 38 -3.90 12.16 5.58
N PHE A 39 -4.40 10.93 5.66
CA PHE A 39 -5.42 10.42 4.72
C PHE A 39 -6.84 10.83 5.08
N GLY A 40 -7.08 11.31 6.30
CA GLY A 40 -8.44 11.54 6.83
C GLY A 40 -9.28 12.45 5.94
N GLU A 41 -8.74 13.62 5.57
CA GLU A 41 -9.44 14.60 4.73
C GLU A 41 -9.89 14.00 3.38
N SER A 42 -9.01 13.20 2.76
CA SER A 42 -9.28 12.58 1.46
C SER A 42 -10.34 11.47 1.49
N ILE A 43 -10.69 10.96 2.68
CA ILE A 43 -11.61 9.83 2.89
C ILE A 43 -13.01 10.31 3.30
N VAL A 44 -13.15 11.52 3.86
CA VAL A 44 -14.44 12.06 4.30
C VAL A 44 -15.44 12.11 3.13
N GLY A 45 -16.61 11.50 3.31
CA GLY A 45 -17.66 11.46 2.30
C GLY A 45 -17.46 10.41 1.20
N CYS A 46 -16.32 9.70 1.16
CA CYS A 46 -16.11 8.62 0.21
C CYS A 46 -17.05 7.44 0.50
N VAL A 47 -17.54 6.80 -0.56
CA VAL A 47 -18.33 5.56 -0.48
C VAL A 47 -17.44 4.31 -0.63
N GLY A 48 -16.26 4.45 -1.24
CA GLY A 48 -15.27 3.39 -1.35
C GLY A 48 -13.86 3.94 -1.45
N VAL A 49 -12.89 3.13 -1.04
CA VAL A 49 -11.45 3.50 -1.04
C VAL A 49 -10.66 2.40 -1.74
N ILE A 50 -9.75 2.78 -2.64
CA ILE A 50 -8.82 1.86 -3.29
C ILE A 50 -7.41 2.20 -2.79
N HIS A 51 -6.90 1.39 -1.86
CA HIS A 51 -5.59 1.57 -1.27
C HIS A 51 -4.51 0.88 -2.14
N THR A 52 -3.87 1.68 -3.00
CA THR A 52 -2.78 1.22 -3.89
C THR A 52 -1.39 1.67 -3.43
N ALA A 53 -1.31 2.53 -2.41
CA ALA A 53 -0.05 3.10 -1.96
C ALA A 53 0.77 2.04 -1.22
N SER A 54 2.00 1.81 -1.66
CA SER A 54 2.97 0.96 -0.96
C SER A 54 4.36 1.48 -1.27
N PRO A 55 5.29 1.47 -0.30
CA PRO A 55 6.71 1.56 -0.59
C PRO A 55 7.09 0.41 -1.55
N VAL A 56 7.89 0.72 -2.56
CA VAL A 56 8.49 -0.29 -3.45
C VAL A 56 9.98 -0.05 -3.41
N ASP A 57 10.65 -0.82 -2.56
CA ASP A 57 12.09 -0.80 -2.37
C ASP A 57 12.63 -2.23 -2.49
N PHE A 58 13.17 -2.55 -3.66
CA PHE A 58 13.75 -3.87 -3.92
C PHE A 58 15.25 -3.94 -3.60
N GLN A 59 15.90 -2.79 -3.43
CA GLN A 59 17.34 -2.68 -3.20
C GLN A 59 17.69 -2.48 -1.73
N VAL A 60 16.67 -2.41 -0.85
CA VAL A 60 16.85 -2.20 0.60
C VAL A 60 17.61 -0.89 0.86
N ASN A 61 17.15 0.18 0.22
CA ASN A 61 17.67 1.53 0.43
C ASN A 61 17.28 2.06 1.81
N GLU A 62 16.15 1.61 2.34
CA GLU A 62 15.71 1.86 3.72
C GLU A 62 15.75 0.55 4.54
N PRO A 63 15.92 0.62 5.88
CA PRO A 63 15.88 -0.57 6.72
C PRO A 63 14.54 -1.32 6.57
N PRO A 64 14.55 -2.65 6.30
CA PRO A 64 13.34 -3.44 6.02
C PRO A 64 12.24 -3.25 7.06
N GLU A 65 12.60 -3.26 8.35
CA GLU A 65 11.69 -3.07 9.47
C GLU A 65 10.96 -1.72 9.42
N THR A 66 11.63 -0.66 8.94
CA THR A 66 11.03 0.66 8.77
C THR A 66 10.00 0.64 7.63
N VAL A 67 10.34 0.00 6.52
CA VAL A 67 9.47 -0.13 5.34
C VAL A 67 8.25 -1.00 5.65
N ILE A 68 8.46 -2.13 6.34
CA ILE A 68 7.40 -3.04 6.78
C ILE A 68 6.45 -2.33 7.73
N LYS A 69 6.98 -1.68 8.78
CA LYS A 69 6.18 -0.93 9.76
C LYS A 69 5.35 0.16 9.08
N ARG A 70 5.97 0.97 8.21
CA ARG A 70 5.28 2.01 7.42
C ARG A 70 4.13 1.42 6.57
N SER A 71 4.33 0.25 5.97
CA SER A 71 3.34 -0.39 5.10
C SER A 71 2.16 -0.95 5.89
N VAL A 72 2.44 -1.63 7.02
CA VAL A 72 1.41 -2.20 7.90
C VAL A 72 0.62 -1.09 8.60
N ASP A 73 1.30 -0.17 9.29
CA ASP A 73 0.64 0.90 10.04
C ASP A 73 -0.11 1.87 9.12
N GLY A 74 0.46 2.16 7.95
CA GLY A 74 -0.18 2.97 6.92
C GLY A 74 -1.49 2.36 6.44
N ALA A 75 -1.48 1.05 6.15
CA ALA A 75 -2.69 0.34 5.72
C ALA A 75 -3.75 0.29 6.83
N ILE A 76 -3.36 -0.05 8.06
CA ILE A 76 -4.27 -0.07 9.22
C ILE A 76 -4.83 1.32 9.49
N GLY A 77 -4.02 2.37 9.42
CA GLY A 77 -4.46 3.74 9.66
C GLY A 77 -5.46 4.22 8.61
N ILE A 78 -5.28 3.85 7.34
CA ILE A 78 -6.26 4.12 6.28
C ILE A 78 -7.58 3.38 6.56
N LEU A 79 -7.54 2.12 7.00
CA LEU A 79 -8.75 1.39 7.38
C LEU A 79 -9.47 2.05 8.56
N LYS A 80 -8.73 2.51 9.57
CA LYS A 80 -9.29 3.27 10.69
C LYS A 80 -9.96 4.56 10.21
N ALA A 81 -9.32 5.33 9.34
CA ALA A 81 -9.92 6.53 8.75
C ALA A 81 -11.19 6.21 7.94
N CYS A 82 -11.22 5.08 7.22
CA CYS A 82 -12.43 4.60 6.55
C CYS A 82 -13.55 4.29 7.55
N LEU A 83 -13.25 3.58 8.64
CA LEU A 83 -14.21 3.28 9.71
C LEU A 83 -14.73 4.55 10.39
N ASP A 84 -13.88 5.55 10.58
CA ASP A 84 -14.23 6.81 11.24
C ASP A 84 -15.10 7.71 10.36
N SER A 85 -14.92 7.66 9.03
CA SER A 85 -15.74 8.42 8.07
C SER A 85 -17.23 8.08 8.11
N LYS A 86 -17.59 6.87 8.54
CA LYS A 86 -18.96 6.29 8.51
C LYS A 86 -19.62 6.21 7.13
N THR A 87 -19.01 6.72 6.06
CA THR A 87 -19.56 6.73 4.69
C THR A 87 -18.99 5.62 3.81
N VAL A 88 -17.77 5.16 4.10
CA VAL A 88 -17.09 4.13 3.32
C VAL A 88 -17.79 2.78 3.50
N LYS A 89 -18.19 2.16 2.38
CA LYS A 89 -18.88 0.86 2.33
C LYS A 89 -17.95 -0.29 1.93
N ARG A 90 -16.85 0.01 1.23
CA ARG A 90 -15.89 -1.00 0.76
C ARG A 90 -14.50 -0.40 0.62
N VAL A 91 -13.51 -1.15 1.09
CA VAL A 91 -12.10 -0.88 0.83
C VAL A 91 -11.55 -1.98 -0.08
N VAL A 92 -10.79 -1.59 -1.09
CA VAL A 92 -10.03 -2.49 -1.95
C VAL A 92 -8.55 -2.25 -1.67
N TYR A 93 -7.87 -3.26 -1.13
CA TYR A 93 -6.42 -3.21 -0.90
C TYR A 93 -5.70 -3.88 -2.06
N THR A 94 -4.75 -3.18 -2.68
CA THR A 94 -3.91 -3.78 -3.72
C THR A 94 -2.76 -4.54 -3.05
N SER A 95 -2.90 -5.86 -2.95
CA SER A 95 -1.79 -6.74 -2.53
C SER A 95 -0.81 -7.00 -3.68
N SER A 96 -0.11 -8.12 -3.67
CA SER A 96 0.89 -8.51 -4.66
C SER A 96 1.02 -10.04 -4.72
N GLY A 97 1.36 -10.59 -5.88
CA GLY A 97 1.74 -12.01 -5.98
C GLY A 97 2.90 -12.38 -5.05
N SER A 98 3.76 -11.43 -4.67
CA SER A 98 4.82 -11.63 -3.67
C SER A 98 4.29 -11.97 -2.27
N ALA A 99 3.01 -11.72 -1.97
CA ALA A 99 2.36 -12.15 -0.73
C ALA A 99 1.95 -13.64 -0.75
N VAL A 100 2.08 -14.31 -1.90
CA VAL A 100 1.62 -15.68 -2.15
C VAL A 100 2.78 -16.62 -2.52
N ILE A 101 3.62 -16.23 -3.48
CA ILE A 101 4.52 -17.16 -4.20
C ILE A 101 5.76 -17.63 -3.44
N HIS A 102 6.13 -16.97 -2.34
CA HIS A 102 7.40 -17.24 -1.66
C HIS A 102 7.20 -18.14 -0.45
N ASN A 103 6.95 -19.42 -0.69
CA ASN A 103 6.70 -20.39 0.37
C ASN A 103 7.42 -21.72 0.10
N ARG A 104 7.41 -22.60 1.11
CA ARG A 104 8.10 -23.90 1.07
C ARG A 104 7.27 -25.03 0.47
N SER A 105 6.11 -24.74 -0.15
CA SER A 105 5.21 -25.79 -0.67
C SER A 105 5.77 -26.54 -1.89
N GLY A 106 6.64 -25.89 -2.67
CA GLY A 106 7.10 -26.42 -3.97
C GLY A 106 6.00 -26.50 -5.03
N ALA A 107 4.82 -25.92 -4.77
CA ALA A 107 3.69 -25.94 -5.69
C ALA A 107 4.00 -25.18 -6.99
N GLN A 108 3.60 -25.75 -8.13
CA GLN A 108 3.72 -25.11 -9.45
C GLN A 108 2.56 -24.14 -9.73
N GLU A 109 1.42 -24.38 -9.11
CA GLU A 109 0.20 -23.56 -9.20
C GLU A 109 -0.21 -23.16 -7.79
N MET A 110 -0.56 -21.89 -7.61
CA MET A 110 -0.99 -21.34 -6.32
C MET A 110 -2.26 -20.52 -6.51
N ASP A 111 -3.16 -20.62 -5.54
CA ASP A 111 -4.42 -19.87 -5.46
C ASP A 111 -4.44 -18.93 -4.24
N GLU A 112 -5.60 -18.33 -3.95
CA GLU A 112 -5.79 -17.36 -2.86
C GLU A 112 -5.70 -17.96 -1.45
N SER A 113 -5.55 -19.29 -1.32
CA SER A 113 -5.33 -19.95 -0.03
C SER A 113 -3.86 -19.93 0.41
N TYR A 114 -2.95 -19.65 -0.53
CA TYR A 114 -1.51 -19.64 -0.28
C TYR A 114 -1.04 -18.31 0.29
N TRP A 115 0.02 -18.39 1.09
CA TRP A 115 0.72 -17.25 1.64
C TRP A 115 2.23 -17.44 1.51
N SER A 116 2.93 -16.35 1.28
CA SER A 116 4.37 -16.29 1.44
C SER A 116 4.76 -16.52 2.90
N ASP A 117 5.85 -17.25 3.06
CA ASP A 117 6.43 -17.64 4.34
C ASP A 117 7.49 -16.61 4.74
N VAL A 118 7.21 -15.88 5.81
CA VAL A 118 8.06 -14.77 6.29
C VAL A 118 9.41 -15.28 6.79
N ASP A 119 9.44 -16.46 7.42
CA ASP A 119 10.68 -17.05 7.92
C ASP A 119 11.55 -17.52 6.74
N PHE A 120 10.93 -18.14 5.73
CA PHE A 120 11.61 -18.50 4.49
C PHE A 120 12.23 -17.29 3.79
N LEU A 121 11.50 -16.18 3.72
CA LEU A 121 11.98 -14.94 3.12
C LEU A 121 13.15 -14.33 3.91
N ASN A 122 13.09 -14.35 5.24
CA ASN A 122 14.15 -13.86 6.12
C ASN A 122 15.43 -14.72 6.06
N GLU A 123 15.28 -16.04 5.92
CA GLU A 123 16.40 -17.00 5.80
C GLU A 123 17.10 -16.88 4.45
N THR A 124 16.33 -16.90 3.36
CA THR A 124 16.90 -16.96 1.99
C THR A 124 17.34 -15.61 1.47
N LYS A 125 16.72 -14.52 1.95
CA LYS A 125 16.97 -13.15 1.48
C LYS A 125 17.01 -13.01 -0.04
N GLN A 126 16.15 -13.76 -0.74
CA GLN A 126 16.03 -13.70 -2.19
C GLN A 126 15.71 -12.29 -2.69
N PHE A 127 15.86 -12.05 -4.00
CA PHE A 127 15.53 -10.75 -4.58
C PHE A 127 14.13 -10.29 -4.14
N SER A 128 14.00 -9.04 -3.70
CA SER A 128 12.78 -8.43 -3.18
C SER A 128 12.21 -9.02 -1.88
N TRP A 129 12.98 -9.79 -1.10
CA TRP A 129 12.50 -10.45 0.13
C TRP A 129 11.81 -9.47 1.11
N SER A 130 12.39 -8.29 1.34
CA SER A 130 11.86 -7.29 2.26
C SER A 130 10.52 -6.73 1.79
N TYR A 131 10.38 -6.51 0.48
CA TYR A 131 9.12 -6.11 -0.14
C TYR A 131 8.06 -7.22 -0.03
N ALA A 132 8.45 -8.47 -0.29
CA ALA A 132 7.55 -9.61 -0.15
C ALA A 132 7.03 -9.77 1.28
N ILE A 133 7.91 -9.66 2.29
CA ILE A 133 7.51 -9.65 3.71
C ILE A 133 6.54 -8.49 3.98
N SER A 134 6.89 -7.27 3.53
CA SER A 134 6.04 -6.08 3.71
C SER A 134 4.63 -6.29 3.14
N LYS A 135 4.51 -6.78 1.90
CA LYS A 135 3.20 -7.06 1.28
C LYS A 135 2.44 -8.17 2.01
N THR A 136 3.12 -9.23 2.42
CA THR A 136 2.51 -10.35 3.15
C THR A 136 1.94 -9.89 4.49
N LEU A 137 2.72 -9.17 5.30
CA LEU A 137 2.30 -8.72 6.61
C LEU A 137 1.23 -7.64 6.53
N ALA A 138 1.35 -6.69 5.59
CA ALA A 138 0.33 -5.66 5.41
C ALA A 138 -1.00 -6.25 4.95
N GLU A 139 -1.01 -7.24 4.04
CA GLU A 139 -2.26 -7.90 3.63
C GLU A 139 -2.89 -8.69 4.78
N LYS A 140 -2.10 -9.44 5.56
CA LYS A 140 -2.62 -10.14 6.75
C LYS A 140 -3.28 -9.18 7.72
N ALA A 141 -2.62 -8.07 8.05
CA ALA A 141 -3.16 -7.06 8.95
C ALA A 141 -4.41 -6.33 8.40
N VAL A 142 -4.57 -6.22 7.08
CA VAL A 142 -5.76 -5.63 6.44
C VAL A 142 -6.95 -6.60 6.44
N ARG A 143 -6.70 -7.91 6.48
CA ARG A 143 -7.73 -8.96 6.46
C ARG A 143 -8.30 -9.28 7.83
N GLU A 144 -7.57 -8.98 8.91
CA GLU A 144 -8.00 -9.17 10.30
C GLU A 144 -8.99 -8.09 10.75
#